data_AF-A0A6A0IES6-F1
#
_entry.id   AF-A0A6A0IES6-F1
#
_cell.length_a   1.000
_cell.length_b   1.000
_cell.length_c   1.000
_cell.angle_alpha   90.00
_cell.angle_beta   90.00
_cell.angle_gamma   90.00
#
_symmetry.space_group_name_H-M   'P 1'
#
loop_
_entity.id
_entity.type
_entity.pdbx_description
1 polymer ?
#
loop_
_entity_poly.entity_id
_entity_poly.type
_entity_poly.pdbx_seq_one_letter_code
_entity_poly.pdbx_strand_id
1 'polypeptide(L)'
;YAPAHAPAAPVAAPAGASGWPDPPDMNWALVLVLSLVTCGIFGIFWMFKQALYAKQLDPKSQGVTFYTGWVACAVAAFVLQWVVGGFFLPRLVNLAGLALLVLGAFNMRDSFQRHFTTNEPVGLSLHPVMTFFFSGLYFQYHLSRIANWRRTGVLA
;
A
#
# COMPACT_ATOMS: atom_id res chain seq x y z
N TYR A 1 -12.83 -5.61 38.43
CA TYR A 1 -12.11 -4.48 37.81
C TYR A 1 -11.12 -5.09 36.83
N ALA A 2 -11.38 -4.99 35.52
CA ALA A 2 -10.53 -5.59 34.50
C ALA A 2 -9.21 -4.80 34.39
N PRO A 3 -8.03 -5.44 34.28
CA PRO A 3 -6.80 -4.70 34.03
C PRO A 3 -6.86 -4.11 32.62
N ALA A 4 -6.70 -2.80 32.56
CA ALA A 4 -6.64 -2.02 31.34
C ALA A 4 -5.60 -2.60 30.37
N HIS A 5 -6.00 -2.72 29.10
CA HIS A 5 -5.09 -3.03 28.00
C HIS A 5 -4.01 -1.95 27.94
N ALA A 6 -2.84 -2.23 28.53
CA ALA A 6 -1.65 -1.43 28.37
C ALA A 6 -1.27 -1.43 26.88
N PRO A 7 -1.01 -0.27 26.25
CA PRO A 7 -0.43 -0.24 24.91
C PRO A 7 0.93 -0.95 25.00
N ALA A 8 1.06 -2.06 24.28
CA ALA A 8 2.31 -2.81 24.21
C ALA A 8 3.44 -1.84 23.83
N ALA A 9 4.36 -1.61 24.76
CA ALA A 9 5.57 -0.85 24.50
C ALA A 9 6.31 -1.56 23.35
N PRO A 10 6.71 -0.83 22.30
CA PRO A 10 7.39 -1.41 21.16
C PRO A 10 8.78 -1.86 21.61
N VAL A 11 8.92 -3.16 21.83
CA VAL A 11 10.21 -3.82 22.09
C VAL A 11 11.10 -3.51 20.90
N ALA A 12 12.20 -2.79 21.16
CA ALA A 12 13.19 -2.41 20.17
C ALA A 12 13.75 -3.64 19.46
N ALA A 13 13.38 -3.83 18.19
CA ALA A 13 14.08 -4.74 17.30
C ALA A 13 15.30 -3.98 16.73
N PRO A 14 16.54 -4.41 16.98
CA PRO A 14 17.72 -3.77 16.40
C PRO A 14 17.68 -3.87 14.87
N ALA A 15 17.96 -2.76 14.21
CA ALA A 15 18.18 -2.67 12.77
C ALA A 15 19.20 -3.73 12.33
N GLY A 16 18.74 -4.70 11.53
CA GLY A 16 19.58 -5.75 10.95
C GLY A 16 19.27 -7.19 11.38
N ALA A 17 18.36 -7.42 12.33
CA ALA A 17 18.09 -8.79 12.84
C ALA A 17 17.01 -9.56 12.06
N SER A 18 16.19 -8.89 11.25
CA SER A 18 15.15 -9.53 10.45
C SER A 18 15.71 -9.76 9.04
N GLY A 19 15.89 -11.00 8.59
CA GLY A 19 16.40 -11.36 7.25
C GLY A 19 15.45 -10.98 6.09
N TRP A 20 14.74 -9.87 6.20
CA TRP A 20 13.70 -9.39 5.30
C TRP A 20 14.16 -8.13 4.57
N PRO A 21 13.71 -7.91 3.33
CA PRO A 21 14.10 -6.76 2.53
C PRO A 21 13.66 -5.46 3.21
N ASP A 22 14.52 -4.44 3.10
CA ASP A 22 14.25 -3.13 3.65
C ASP A 22 13.00 -2.51 3.01
N PRO A 23 12.12 -1.88 3.81
CA PRO A 23 10.96 -1.18 3.27
C PRO A 23 11.38 -0.09 2.29
N PRO A 24 10.57 0.21 1.27
CA PRO A 24 10.88 1.26 0.32
C PRO A 24 10.87 2.64 1.00
N ASP A 25 12.08 3.15 1.24
CA ASP A 25 12.34 4.41 1.94
C ASP A 25 12.25 5.60 0.97
N MET A 26 11.08 6.24 0.91
CA MET A 26 10.94 7.54 0.26
C MET A 26 10.08 8.46 1.11
N ASN A 27 10.21 9.77 0.99
CA ASN A 27 9.36 10.67 1.77
C ASN A 27 7.93 10.64 1.22
N TRP A 28 6.94 10.39 2.07
CA TRP A 28 5.52 10.35 1.67
C TRP A 28 5.09 11.66 0.99
N ALA A 29 5.66 12.79 1.45
CA ALA A 29 5.43 14.11 0.89
C ALA A 29 5.95 14.21 -0.55
N LEU A 30 7.09 13.60 -0.87
CA LEU A 30 7.59 13.53 -2.24
C LEU A 30 6.69 12.66 -3.10
N VAL A 31 6.21 11.52 -2.59
CA VAL A 31 5.25 10.68 -3.35
C VAL A 31 3.97 11.44 -3.66
N LEU A 32 3.46 12.22 -2.70
CA LEU A 32 2.27 13.06 -2.89
C LEU A 32 2.53 14.16 -3.92
N VAL A 33 3.62 14.91 -3.78
CA VAL A 33 3.98 16.00 -4.70
C VAL A 33 4.22 15.46 -6.10
N LEU A 34 4.98 14.37 -6.27
CA LEU A 34 5.19 13.77 -7.58
C LEU A 34 3.89 13.21 -8.16
N SER A 35 3.02 12.62 -7.34
CA SER A 35 1.69 12.18 -7.81
C SER A 35 0.85 13.37 -8.26
N LEU A 36 0.86 14.49 -7.55
CA LEU A 36 0.12 15.68 -7.96
C LEU A 36 0.68 16.30 -9.25
N VAL A 37 2.01 16.40 -9.36
CA VAL A 37 2.71 16.94 -10.54
C VAL A 37 2.54 16.05 -11.78
N THR A 38 2.45 14.73 -11.60
CA THR A 38 2.27 13.76 -12.70
C THR A 38 0.82 13.34 -12.95
N CYS A 39 -0.17 14.10 -12.43
CA CYS A 39 -1.59 13.76 -12.55
C CYS A 39 -1.95 12.33 -12.06
N GLY A 40 -1.31 11.88 -10.99
CA GLY A 40 -1.55 10.59 -10.33
C GLY A 40 -0.76 9.41 -10.91
N ILE A 41 -0.06 9.59 -12.03
CA ILE A 41 0.70 8.51 -12.69
C ILE A 41 1.81 7.99 -11.76
N PHE A 42 2.52 8.87 -11.07
CA PHE A 42 3.55 8.46 -10.12
C PHE A 42 2.98 7.63 -8.96
N GLY A 43 1.76 7.93 -8.51
CA GLY A 43 1.07 7.17 -7.47
C GLY A 43 0.86 5.71 -7.88
N ILE A 44 0.59 5.46 -9.17
CA ILE A 44 0.43 4.11 -9.72
C ILE A 44 1.74 3.34 -9.66
N PHE A 45 2.84 3.94 -10.15
CA PHE A 45 4.17 3.32 -10.08
C PHE A 45 4.55 3.00 -8.64
N TRP A 46 4.23 3.90 -7.71
CA TRP A 46 4.54 3.71 -6.30
C TRP A 46 3.72 2.59 -5.66
N MET A 47 2.43 2.48 -6.00
CA MET A 47 1.59 1.36 -5.55
C MET A 47 2.14 0.01 -6.05
N PHE A 48 2.65 -0.06 -7.28
CA PHE A 48 3.30 -1.26 -7.79
C PHE A 48 4.55 -1.64 -7.00
N LYS A 49 5.42 -0.67 -6.70
CA LYS A 49 6.58 -0.87 -5.83
C LYS A 49 6.17 -1.42 -4.46
N GLN A 50 5.13 -0.83 -3.85
CA GLN A 50 4.60 -1.30 -2.57
C GLN A 50 4.01 -2.71 -2.67
N ALA A 51 3.31 -3.04 -3.76
CA ALA A 51 2.72 -4.36 -3.99
C ALA A 51 3.79 -5.44 -4.16
N LEU A 52 4.88 -5.13 -4.88
CA LEU A 52 6.04 -6.00 -5.03
C LEU A 52 6.73 -6.24 -3.69
N TYR A 53 6.88 -5.20 -2.88
CA TYR A 53 7.41 -5.32 -1.52
C TYR A 53 6.52 -6.21 -0.63
N ALA A 54 5.19 -6.01 -0.67
CA ALA A 54 4.24 -6.87 0.04
C ALA A 54 4.36 -8.34 -0.39
N LYS A 55 4.58 -8.60 -1.69
CA LYS A 55 4.79 -9.96 -2.20
C LYS A 55 6.12 -10.57 -1.73
N GLN A 56 7.15 -9.77 -1.51
CA GLN A 56 8.41 -10.23 -0.92
C GLN A 56 8.26 -10.59 0.57
N LEU A 57 7.41 -9.85 1.31
CA LEU A 57 7.10 -10.13 2.71
C LEU A 57 6.14 -11.32 2.89
N ASP A 58 5.19 -11.48 1.98
CA ASP A 58 4.21 -12.56 1.97
C ASP A 58 4.03 -13.08 0.53
N PRO A 59 4.67 -14.20 0.16
CA PRO A 59 4.55 -14.77 -1.18
C PRO A 59 3.12 -15.24 -1.52
N LYS A 60 2.21 -15.32 -0.54
CA LYS A 60 0.79 -15.60 -0.76
C LYS A 60 -0.03 -14.35 -1.18
N SER A 61 0.57 -13.16 -1.12
CA SER A 61 -0.11 -11.90 -1.41
C SER A 61 -0.49 -11.78 -2.89
N GLN A 62 -1.80 -11.66 -3.16
CA GLN A 62 -2.35 -11.43 -4.50
C GLN A 62 -2.42 -9.93 -4.86
N GLY A 63 -1.86 -9.04 -4.04
CA GLY A 63 -1.88 -7.60 -4.29
C GLY A 63 -1.37 -7.23 -5.68
N VAL A 64 -0.21 -7.77 -6.08
CA VAL A 64 0.38 -7.51 -7.42
C VAL A 64 -0.58 -7.90 -8.55
N THR A 65 -1.29 -9.03 -8.41
CA THR A 65 -2.25 -9.52 -9.41
C THR A 65 -3.45 -8.58 -9.56
N PHE A 66 -3.95 -8.02 -8.45
CA PHE A 66 -5.05 -7.05 -8.51
C PHE A 66 -4.60 -5.73 -9.15
N TYR A 67 -3.39 -5.26 -8.84
CA TYR A 67 -2.85 -4.03 -9.44
C TYR A 67 -2.51 -4.18 -10.93
N THR A 68 -1.98 -5.33 -11.37
CA THR A 68 -1.77 -5.61 -12.80
C THR A 68 -3.10 -5.71 -13.55
N GLY A 69 -4.10 -6.38 -12.98
CA GLY A 69 -5.46 -6.43 -13.54
C GLY A 69 -6.07 -5.04 -13.67
N TRP A 70 -5.93 -4.19 -12.65
CA TRP A 70 -6.40 -2.81 -12.69
C TRP A 70 -5.77 -2.00 -13.82
N VAL A 71 -4.44 -2.03 -13.95
CA VAL A 71 -3.74 -1.28 -15.01
C VAL A 71 -4.13 -1.80 -16.38
N ALA A 72 -4.25 -3.11 -16.57
CA ALA A 72 -4.70 -3.69 -17.83
C ALA A 72 -6.11 -3.20 -18.20
N CYS A 73 -7.05 -3.19 -17.24
CA CYS A 73 -8.39 -2.63 -17.44
C CYS A 73 -8.36 -1.14 -17.75
N ALA A 74 -7.52 -0.35 -17.08
CA ALA A 74 -7.40 1.10 -17.32
C ALA A 74 -6.87 1.40 -18.73
N VAL A 75 -5.84 0.67 -19.18
CA VAL A 75 -5.28 0.79 -20.53
C VAL A 75 -6.30 0.34 -21.57
N ALA A 76 -6.98 -0.79 -21.34
CA ALA A 76 -8.03 -1.27 -22.24
C ALA A 76 -9.19 -0.26 -22.37
N ALA A 77 -9.63 0.33 -21.27
CA ALA A 77 -10.65 1.39 -21.28
C ALA A 77 -10.18 2.62 -22.07
N PHE A 78 -8.92 3.04 -21.89
CA PHE A 78 -8.36 4.16 -22.62
C PHE A 78 -8.33 3.88 -24.13
N VAL A 79 -7.83 2.72 -24.55
CA VAL A 79 -7.81 2.31 -25.96
C VAL A 79 -9.23 2.21 -26.53
N LEU A 80 -10.16 1.60 -25.80
CA LEU A 80 -11.55 1.47 -26.23
C LEU A 80 -12.22 2.82 -26.46
N GLN A 81 -11.90 3.82 -25.63
CA GLN A 81 -12.40 5.19 -25.81
C GLN A 81 -11.92 5.81 -27.13
N TRP A 82 -10.67 5.58 -27.52
CA TRP A 82 -10.12 6.08 -28.79
C TRP A 82 -10.63 5.34 -30.02
N VAL A 83 -10.92 4.03 -29.90
CA VAL A 83 -11.30 3.17 -31.04
C VAL A 83 -12.81 3.17 -31.30
N VAL A 84 -13.62 3.02 -30.25
CA VAL A 84 -15.08 2.83 -30.38
C VAL A 84 -15.83 4.16 -30.33
N GLY A 85 -15.23 5.21 -29.78
CA GLY A 85 -15.85 6.54 -29.69
C GLY A 85 -17.12 6.52 -28.83
N GLY A 86 -16.95 6.51 -27.51
CA GLY A 86 -18.07 6.52 -26.58
C GLY A 86 -17.64 6.75 -25.14
N PHE A 87 -18.46 7.48 -24.37
CA PHE A 87 -18.15 7.79 -22.97
C PHE A 87 -18.62 6.69 -22.01
N PHE A 88 -19.68 5.94 -22.33
CA PHE A 88 -20.33 5.05 -21.35
C PHE A 88 -19.59 3.71 -21.13
N LEU A 89 -19.32 2.94 -22.20
CA LEU A 89 -18.66 1.63 -22.07
C LEU A 89 -17.26 1.70 -21.43
N PRO A 90 -16.35 2.59 -21.88
CA PRO A 90 -15.03 2.75 -21.25
C PRO A 90 -15.10 3.16 -19.78
N ARG A 91 -16.11 3.94 -19.38
CA ARG A 91 -16.29 4.36 -17.98
C ARG A 91 -16.72 3.21 -17.09
N LEU A 92 -17.54 2.28 -17.58
CA LEU A 92 -17.89 1.06 -16.83
C LEU A 92 -16.67 0.16 -16.61
N VAL A 93 -15.82 0.01 -17.62
CA VAL A 93 -14.55 -0.74 -17.50
C VAL A 93 -13.62 -0.06 -16.50
N ASN A 94 -13.54 1.27 -16.52
CA ASN A 94 -12.72 2.04 -15.58
C ASN A 94 -13.23 1.91 -14.13
N LEU A 95 -14.56 1.91 -13.93
CA LEU A 95 -15.21 1.64 -12.64
C LEU A 95 -14.90 0.24 -12.11
N ALA A 96 -14.99 -0.78 -12.97
CA ALA A 96 -14.58 -2.14 -12.60
C ALA A 96 -13.09 -2.20 -12.24
N GLY A 97 -12.26 -1.44 -12.96
CA GLY A 97 -10.88 -1.18 -12.59
C GLY A 97 -10.73 -0.61 -11.19
N LEU A 98 -11.43 0.48 -10.86
CA LEU A 98 -11.35 1.08 -9.52
C LEU A 98 -11.73 0.10 -8.41
N ALA A 99 -12.70 -0.78 -8.65
CA ALA A 99 -13.03 -1.85 -7.71
C ALA A 99 -11.85 -2.81 -7.49
N LEU A 100 -11.13 -3.21 -8.55
CA LEU A 100 -9.91 -4.02 -8.45
C LEU A 100 -8.81 -3.32 -7.65
N LEU A 101 -8.63 -2.00 -7.84
CA LEU A 101 -7.67 -1.20 -7.07
C LEU A 101 -8.01 -1.23 -5.58
N VAL A 102 -9.29 -1.05 -5.23
CA VAL A 102 -9.75 -1.10 -3.84
C VAL A 102 -9.53 -2.50 -3.24
N LEU A 103 -9.88 -3.56 -3.97
CA LEU A 103 -9.66 -4.94 -3.51
C LEU A 103 -8.16 -5.24 -3.31
N GLY A 104 -7.30 -4.78 -4.21
CA GLY A 104 -5.84 -4.89 -4.09
C GLY A 104 -5.29 -4.15 -2.87
N ALA A 105 -5.79 -2.93 -2.61
CA ALA A 105 -5.42 -2.15 -1.43
C ALA A 105 -5.82 -2.86 -0.13
N PHE A 106 -7.02 -3.45 -0.07
CA PHE A 106 -7.47 -4.17 1.11
C PHE A 106 -6.71 -5.49 1.32
N ASN A 107 -6.32 -6.19 0.24
CA ASN A 107 -5.48 -7.39 0.33
C ASN A 107 -4.07 -7.06 0.87
N MET A 108 -3.45 -5.99 0.36
CA MET A 108 -2.16 -5.51 0.88
C MET A 108 -2.26 -5.09 2.34
N ARG A 109 -3.36 -4.43 2.75
CA ARG A 109 -3.60 -4.10 4.16
C ARG A 109 -3.55 -5.35 5.03
N ASP A 110 -4.22 -6.42 4.61
CA ASP A 110 -4.39 -7.64 5.40
C ASP A 110 -3.04 -8.39 5.52
N SER A 111 -2.27 -8.39 4.43
CA SER A 111 -0.91 -8.91 4.39
C SER A 111 0.04 -8.13 5.33
N PHE A 112 0.02 -6.79 5.28
CA PHE A 112 0.83 -5.97 6.19
C PHE A 112 0.41 -6.14 7.65
N GLN A 113 -0.89 -6.13 7.95
CA GLN A 113 -1.36 -6.32 9.33
C GLN A 113 -0.95 -7.68 9.88
N ARG A 114 -1.04 -8.76 9.08
CA ARG A 114 -0.55 -10.08 9.53
C ARG A 114 0.94 -10.07 9.79
N HIS A 115 1.76 -9.53 8.88
CA HIS A 115 3.21 -9.54 9.03
C HIS A 115 3.67 -8.68 10.23
N PHE A 116 3.16 -7.46 10.37
CA PHE A 116 3.52 -6.51 11.44
C PHE A 116 2.68 -6.66 12.73
N THR A 117 1.92 -7.74 12.86
CA THR A 117 1.30 -8.13 14.14
C THR A 117 1.88 -9.47 14.61
N THR A 118 2.16 -10.39 13.68
CA THR A 118 2.68 -11.73 13.98
C THR A 118 4.21 -11.79 14.04
N ASN A 119 4.92 -11.21 13.08
CA ASN A 119 6.38 -11.35 12.97
C ASN A 119 7.14 -10.23 13.67
N GLU A 120 6.60 -9.01 13.63
CA GLU A 120 7.11 -7.86 14.38
C GLU A 120 5.93 -7.20 15.07
N PRO A 121 5.75 -7.33 16.40
CA PRO A 121 4.57 -6.81 17.09
C PRO A 121 4.66 -5.29 17.27
N VAL A 122 4.64 -4.54 16.17
CA VAL A 122 4.70 -3.07 16.13
C VAL A 122 3.30 -2.45 16.30
N GLY A 123 2.25 -3.26 16.47
CA GLY A 123 0.89 -2.79 16.74
C GLY A 123 0.24 -2.08 15.54
N LEU A 124 0.46 -2.59 14.33
CA LEU A 124 0.03 -1.94 13.09
C LEU A 124 -1.47 -2.13 12.83
N SER A 125 -2.30 -1.17 13.25
CA SER A 125 -3.72 -1.12 12.88
C SER A 125 -3.96 -0.09 11.77
N LEU A 126 -4.27 -0.57 10.56
CA LEU A 126 -4.58 0.31 9.43
C LEU A 126 -6.08 0.55 9.34
N HIS A 127 -6.46 1.83 9.31
CA HIS A 127 -7.87 2.21 9.26
C HIS A 127 -8.45 1.99 7.84
N PRO A 128 -9.53 1.20 7.68
CA PRO A 128 -10.10 0.84 6.37
C PRO A 128 -10.48 2.04 5.51
N VAL A 129 -11.00 3.10 6.14
CA VAL A 129 -11.42 4.34 5.47
C VAL A 129 -10.22 5.08 4.88
N MET A 130 -9.12 5.16 5.62
CA MET A 130 -7.89 5.82 5.15
C MET A 130 -7.23 5.02 4.02
N THR A 131 -7.31 3.69 4.09
CA THR A 131 -6.85 2.82 3.00
C THR A 131 -7.69 2.99 1.73
N PHE A 132 -8.99 3.28 1.82
CA PHE A 132 -9.83 3.50 0.63
C PHE A 132 -9.47 4.80 -0.12
N PHE A 133 -9.34 5.92 0.60
CA PHE A 133 -9.09 7.22 -0.03
C PHE A 133 -7.61 7.49 -0.32
N PHE A 134 -6.70 6.96 0.51
CA PHE A 134 -5.27 7.28 0.48
C PHE A 134 -4.39 6.04 0.58
N SER A 135 -4.84 4.91 -0.01
CA SER A 135 -4.13 3.61 -0.01
C SER A 135 -2.60 3.76 -0.10
N GLY A 136 -2.07 4.36 -1.16
CA GLY A 136 -0.63 4.39 -1.43
C GLY A 136 0.16 5.26 -0.46
N LEU A 137 -0.37 6.45 -0.12
CA LEU A 137 0.29 7.41 0.78
C LEU A 137 0.26 6.94 2.23
N TYR A 138 -0.86 6.34 2.64
CA TYR A 138 -1.06 5.84 3.99
C TYR A 138 -0.12 4.67 4.31
N PHE A 139 0.04 3.73 3.36
CA PHE A 139 1.03 2.67 3.48
C PHE A 139 2.46 3.22 3.55
N GLN A 140 2.77 4.23 2.73
CA GLN A 140 4.11 4.82 2.69
C GLN A 140 4.47 5.54 4.00
N TYR A 141 3.53 6.31 4.56
CA TYR A 141 3.70 6.94 5.87
C TYR A 141 4.02 5.91 6.96
N HIS A 142 3.26 4.81 7.02
CA HIS A 142 3.50 3.79 8.05
C HIS A 142 4.81 3.03 7.83
N LEU A 143 5.17 2.71 6.58
CA LEU A 143 6.43 2.05 6.26
C LEU A 143 7.65 2.94 6.56
N SER A 144 7.60 4.23 6.19
CA SER A 144 8.66 5.19 6.52
C SER A 144 8.79 5.43 8.03
N ARG A 145 7.68 5.41 8.77
CA ARG A 145 7.69 5.43 10.25
C ARG A 145 8.39 4.20 10.82
N ILE A 146 8.06 3.00 10.32
CA ILE A 146 8.71 1.74 10.74
C ILE A 146 10.20 1.76 10.36
N ALA A 147 10.56 2.24 9.17
CA ALA A 147 11.94 2.33 8.72
C ALA A 147 12.78 3.28 9.59
N ASN A 148 12.23 4.46 9.92
CA ASN A 148 12.89 5.40 10.84
C ASN A 148 13.02 4.81 12.24
N TRP A 149 11.99 4.12 12.73
CA TRP A 149 12.08 3.41 14.01
C TRP A 149 13.19 2.36 14.00
N ARG A 150 13.30 1.56 12.93
CA ARG A 150 14.39 0.58 12.78
C ARG A 150 15.76 1.25 12.76
N ARG A 151 15.93 2.37 12.05
CA ARG A 151 17.21 3.09 11.94
C ARG A 151 17.63 3.83 13.21
N THR A 152 16.68 4.37 13.96
CA THR A 152 16.96 5.31 15.06
C THR A 152 16.66 4.74 16.45
N GLY A 153 15.92 3.62 16.53
CA GLY A 153 15.42 3.07 17.78
C GLY A 153 14.31 3.89 18.45
N VAL A 154 13.89 5.01 17.83
CA VAL A 154 12.91 5.95 18.39
C VAL A 154 11.69 6.03 17.46
N LEU A 155 10.49 5.93 18.03
CA LEU A 155 9.24 6.18 17.30
C LEU A 155 8.96 7.67 17.29
N ALA A 156 9.08 8.28 16.11
CA ALA A 156 8.54 9.61 15.82
C ALA A 156 7.18 9.49 15.12
#